data_AF-A0A842MW77-F1
#
_entry.id   AF-A0A842MW77-F1
#
_cell.length_a   1.000
_cell.length_b   1.000
_cell.length_c   1.000
_cell.angle_alpha   90.00
_cell.angle_beta   90.00
_cell.angle_gamma   90.00
#
_symmetry.space_group_name_H-M   'P 1'
#
loop_
_entity.id
_entity.type
_entity.pdbx_description
1 polymer ?
#
loop_
_entity_poly.entity_id
_entity_poly.type
_entity_poly.pdbx_seq_one_letter_code
_entity_poly.pdbx_strand_id
1 'polypeptide(L)' 'MKMTFYTKENCSLCDFACEMIINLREDSSIELETVDIT' A
#
# COMPACT_ATOMS: atom_id res chain seq x y z
N MET A 1 10.82 4.68 8.16
CA MET A 1 10.70 5.34 6.84
C MET A 1 9.22 5.46 6.53
N LYS A 2 8.74 6.61 6.06
CA LYS A 2 7.31 6.79 5.74
C LYS A 2 7.06 6.56 4.25
N MET A 3 6.07 5.75 3.91
CA MET A 3 5.65 5.43 2.55
C MET A 3 4.16 5.73 2.38
N THR A 4 3.82 6.42 1.28
CA THR A 4 2.43 6.73 0.94
C THR A 4 2.04 5.95 -0.30
N PHE A 5 0.98 5.14 -0.19
CA PHE A 5 0.44 4.33 -1.27
C PHE A 5 -0.87 4.92 -1.77
N TYR A 6 -0.88 5.39 -3.02
CA TYR A 6 -2.08 5.91 -3.67
C TYR A 6 -2.80 4.77 -4.38
N THR A 7 -4.07 4.56 -4.05
CA THR A 7 -4.92 3.51 -4.61
C THR A 7 -6.21 4.09 -5.20
N LYS A 8 -6.95 3.30 -5.97
CA LYS A 8 -8.26 3.67 -6.51
C LYS A 8 -9.19 2.45 -6.51
N GLU A 9 -10.50 2.67 -6.47
CA GLU A 9 -11.48 1.59 -6.56
C GLU A 9 -11.36 0.81 -7.88
N ASN A 10 -11.69 -0.49 -7.83
CA ASN A 10 -11.65 -1.41 -8.98
C ASN A 10 -10.29 -1.51 -9.67
N CYS A 11 -9.20 -1.43 -8.91
CA CYS A 11 -7.84 -1.59 -9.41
C CYS A 11 -7.20 -2.88 -8.87
N SER A 12 -7.34 -3.97 -9.63
CA SER A 12 -6.76 -5.28 -9.28
C SER A 12 -5.23 -5.23 -9.08
N LEU A 13 -4.53 -4.36 -9.80
CA LEU A 13 -3.10 -4.12 -9.60
C LEU A 13 -2.80 -3.43 -8.27
N CYS A 14 -3.68 -2.54 -7.83
CA CYS A 14 -3.55 -1.81 -6.58
C CYS A 14 -3.79 -2.74 -5.39
N ASP A 15 -4.75 -3.66 -5.50
CA ASP A 15 -5.02 -4.69 -4.48
C ASP A 15 -3.80 -5.59 -4.30
N PHE A 16 -3.23 -6.10 -5.41
CA PHE A 16 -2.02 -6.92 -5.38
C PHE A 16 -0.81 -6.17 -4.79
N ALA A 17 -0.60 -4.91 -5.19
CA ALA A 17 0.48 -4.09 -4.65
C ALA A 17 0.30 -3.81 -3.15
N CYS A 18 -0.94 -3.62 -2.68
CA CYS A 18 -1.26 -3.42 -1.28
C CYS A 18 -0.85 -4.63 -0.43
N GLU A 19 -1.17 -5.85 -0.89
CA GLU A 19 -0.76 -7.09 -0.21
C GLU A 19 0.77 -7.21 -0.11
N MET A 20 1.50 -6.92 -1.20
CA MET A 20 2.97 -6.93 -1.18
C MET A 20 3.55 -5.92 -0.18
N ILE A 21 2.97 -4.71 -0.13
CA ILE A 21 3.41 -3.64 0.76
C ILE A 21 3.12 -3.99 2.22
N ILE A 22 1.99 -4.62 2.52
CA ILE A 22 1.65 -5.07 3.87
C ILE A 22 2.67 -6.12 4.35
N ASN A 23 2.99 -7.10 3.51
CA ASN A 23 4.03 -8.10 3.84
C ASN A 23 5.39 -7.44 4.09
N LEU A 24 5.76 -6.44 3.26
CA LEU A 24 7.00 -5.70 3.46
C LEU A 24 7.06 -4.99 4.82
N ARG A 25 5.91 -4.58 5.34
CA ARG A 25 5.76 -3.87 6.62
C ARG A 25 5.94 -4.79 7.83
N GLU A 26 5.76 -6.09 7.69
CA GLU A 26 6.04 -7.06 8.75
C GLU A 26 7.55 -7.22 8.96
N ASP A 27 8.32 -7.18 7.87
CA ASP A 27 9.78 -7.32 7.88
C ASP A 27 10.53 -5.99 8.07
N SER A 28 9.84 -4.85 8.07
CA SER A 28 10.46 -3.54 8.14
C SER A 28 9.64 -2.51 8.92
N SER A 29 10.31 -1.61 9.64
CA SER A 29 9.65 -0.52 10.39
C SER A 29 9.17 0.64 9.47
N ILE A 30 8.48 0.29 8.39
CA ILE A 30 7.91 1.25 7.45
C ILE A 30 6.54 1.71 7.95
N GLU A 31 6.33 3.01 7.98
CA GLU A 31 5.01 3.59 8.22
C GLU A 31 4.30 3.76 6.88
N LEU A 32 3.24 2.99 6.67
CA LEU A 32 2.41 3.03 5.48
C LEU A 32 1.17 3.90 5.71
N GLU A 33 0.95 4.84 4.80
CA GLU A 33 -0.27 5.62 4.66
C GLU A 33 -0.91 5.29 3.32
N THR A 34 -2.19 4.86 3.32
CA THR A 34 -2.92 4.57 2.09
C THR A 34 -3.90 5.70 1.80
N VAL A 35 -3.88 6.22 0.58
CA VAL A 35 -4.73 7.32 0.12
C VAL A 35 -5.52 6.87 -1.10
N ASP A 36 -6.84 6.93 -1.01
CA ASP A 36 -7.72 6.71 -2.15
C ASP A 36 -7.79 7.98 -3.02
N ILE A 37 -7.58 7.84 -4.34
CA ILE A 37 -7.63 8.93 -5.31
C ILE A 37 -8.85 8.86 -6.26
N THR A 38 -9.85 8.02 -5.93
CA THR A 38 -11.11 7.87 -6.67
C THR A 38 -12.01 9.09 -6.53
#